data_AF-A0A7J8T2L0-F1
#
_entry.id   AF-A0A7J8T2L0-F1
#
_cell.length_a   1.000
_cell.length_b   1.000
_cell.length_c   1.000
_cell.angle_alpha   90.00
_cell.angle_beta   90.00
_cell.angle_gamma   90.00
#
_symmetry.space_group_name_H-M   'P 1'
#
loop_
_entity.id
_entity.type
_entity.pdbx_description
1 polymer ?
#
loop_
_entity_poly.entity_id
_entity_poly.type
_entity_poly.pdbx_seq_one_letter_code
_entity_poly.pdbx_strand_id
1 'polypeptide(L)'
;TLLKDLYDLNSVERVKVSRNNHGQPIGLEARLLAGYLGILAQNANMLPINYKSWHHMPDSNKNQALDNIKERFSLEVSNNYVKKVLGKKWRDHKSNLKKEYSKKNISLEEKLRNVSLGMLRY
;
A
#
# COMPACT_ATOMS: atom_id res chain seq x y z
N THR A 1 0.89 19.65 5.48
CA THR A 1 1.96 18.75 5.01
C THR A 1 1.45 17.96 3.82
N LEU A 2 2.00 18.25 2.66
CA LEU A 2 1.72 17.52 1.43
C LEU A 2 2.48 16.19 1.43
N LEU A 3 1.99 15.19 0.68
CA LEU A 3 2.66 13.89 0.53
C LEU A 3 4.07 13.99 -0.06
N LYS A 4 4.41 15.11 -0.71
CA LYS A 4 5.75 15.39 -1.24
C LYS A 4 6.73 15.66 -0.11
N ASP A 5 6.33 16.47 0.86
CA ASP A 5 7.10 16.81 2.06
C ASP A 5 7.45 15.56 2.90
N LEU A 6 6.70 14.46 2.78
CA LEU A 6 7.05 13.19 3.41
C LEU A 6 8.37 12.61 2.88
N TYR A 7 8.69 12.82 1.60
CA TYR A 7 9.93 12.32 0.99
C TYR A 7 11.15 13.13 1.39
N ASP A 8 10.95 14.42 1.71
CA ASP A 8 12.00 15.37 2.09
C ASP A 8 12.27 15.42 3.61
N LEU A 9 11.45 14.72 4.41
CA LEU A 9 11.67 14.59 5.85
C LEU A 9 12.98 13.84 6.14
N ASN A 10 13.87 14.50 6.90
CA ASN A 10 15.07 13.87 7.46
C ASN A 10 14.67 12.65 8.31
N SER A 11 15.47 11.57 8.26
CA SER A 11 15.17 10.28 8.91
C SER A 11 14.91 10.33 10.42
N VAL A 12 15.20 11.47 11.06
CA VAL A 12 15.04 11.72 12.49
C VAL A 12 13.65 12.28 12.84
N GLU A 13 13.02 13.06 11.96
CA GLU A 13 11.70 13.64 12.21
C GLU A 13 10.60 12.75 11.63
N ARG A 14 9.89 12.04 12.50
CA ARG A 14 8.76 11.18 12.11
C ARG A 14 7.44 11.83 12.45
N VAL A 15 6.47 11.76 11.54
CA VAL A 15 5.11 12.23 11.79
C VAL A 15 4.46 11.36 12.86
N LYS A 16 4.12 11.95 14.01
CA LYS A 16 3.46 11.23 15.10
C LYS A 16 1.98 11.00 14.77
N VAL A 17 1.55 9.74 14.76
CA VAL A 17 0.15 9.35 14.57
C VAL A 17 -0.39 8.80 15.88
N SER A 18 -1.22 9.61 16.54
CA SER A 18 -1.88 9.25 17.79
C SER A 18 -3.09 8.33 17.57
N ARG A 19 -3.47 7.58 18.61
CA ARG A 19 -4.66 6.70 18.58
C ARG A 19 -5.74 7.12 19.58
N ASN A 20 -6.99 6.75 19.31
CA ASN A 20 -8.07 6.79 20.30
C ASN A 20 -8.07 5.55 21.21
N ASN A 21 -9.01 5.51 22.18
CA ASN A 21 -9.18 4.39 23.10
C ASN A 21 -9.52 3.05 22.42
N HIS A 22 -10.03 3.10 21.19
CA HIS A 22 -10.32 1.93 20.35
C HIS A 22 -9.12 1.48 19.50
N GLY A 23 -7.96 2.13 19.65
CA GLY A 23 -6.75 1.82 18.89
C GLY A 23 -6.78 2.27 17.43
N GLN A 24 -7.70 3.17 17.07
CA GLN A 24 -7.80 3.75 15.73
C GLN A 24 -6.99 5.06 15.66
N PRO A 25 -6.33 5.35 14.53
CA PRO A 25 -5.58 6.59 14.37
C PRO A 25 -6.54 7.78 14.29
N ILE A 26 -6.16 8.91 14.89
CA ILE A 26 -6.95 10.15 14.93
C ILE A 26 -6.12 11.36 14.48
N GLY A 27 -6.79 12.46 14.13
CA GLY A 27 -6.14 13.70 13.73
C GLY A 27 -5.82 13.82 12.24
N LEU A 28 -5.10 14.88 11.87
CA LEU A 28 -4.71 15.15 10.48
C LEU A 28 -3.62 14.18 10.01
N GLU A 29 -2.77 13.75 10.93
CA GLU A 29 -1.69 12.79 10.74
C GLU A 29 -2.24 11.41 10.40
N ALA A 30 -3.39 11.03 10.96
CA ALA A 30 -4.11 9.82 10.56
C ALA A 30 -4.57 9.87 9.11
N ARG A 31 -5.01 11.04 8.62
CA ARG A 31 -5.38 11.23 7.21
C ARG A 31 -4.15 11.16 6.31
N LEU A 32 -3.03 11.75 6.75
CA LEU A 32 -1.75 11.68 6.04
C LEU A 32 -1.25 10.23 5.92
N LEU A 33 -1.29 9.48 7.03
CA LEU A 33 -1.00 8.04 7.04
C LEU A 33 -1.91 7.29 6.07
N ALA A 34 -3.22 7.54 6.09
CA ALA A 34 -4.15 6.88 5.19
C ALA A 34 -3.86 7.16 3.71
N GLY A 35 -3.44 8.39 3.39
CA GLY A 35 -2.97 8.77 2.05
C GLY A 35 -1.69 8.02 1.66
N TYR A 36 -0.69 8.04 2.54
CA TYR A 36 0.60 7.37 2.33
C TYR A 36 0.45 5.86 2.11
N LEU A 37 -0.36 5.18 2.94
CA LEU A 37 -0.70 3.77 2.77
C LEU A 37 -1.36 3.50 1.40
N GLY A 38 -2.09 4.46 0.85
CA GLY A 38 -2.70 4.37 -0.47
C GLY A 38 -1.68 4.42 -1.61
N ILE A 39 -0.62 5.21 -1.46
CA ILE A 39 0.50 5.24 -2.41
C ILE A 39 1.29 3.94 -2.31
N LEU A 40 1.66 3.54 -1.09
CA LEU A 40 2.47 2.35 -0.87
C LEU A 40 1.78 1.08 -1.38
N ALA A 41 0.47 0.97 -1.18
CA ALA A 41 -0.35 -0.13 -1.71
C ALA A 41 -0.30 -0.29 -3.24
N GLN A 42 0.08 0.75 -3.98
CA GLN A 42 0.21 0.76 -5.43
C GLN A 42 1.65 0.54 -5.91
N ASN A 43 2.63 0.54 -5.00
CA ASN A 43 4.02 0.29 -5.34
C ASN A 43 4.22 -1.19 -5.67
N ALA A 44 4.21 -1.53 -6.96
CA ALA A 44 4.32 -2.90 -7.44
C ALA A 44 5.68 -3.56 -7.13
N ASN A 45 6.75 -2.78 -6.94
CA ASN A 45 8.07 -3.31 -6.56
C ASN A 45 8.06 -3.84 -5.12
N MET A 46 7.33 -3.16 -4.22
CA MET A 46 7.25 -3.54 -2.81
C MET A 46 6.07 -4.47 -2.52
N LEU A 47 4.92 -4.21 -3.14
CA LEU A 47 3.67 -4.95 -2.96
C LEU A 47 3.13 -5.46 -4.31
N PRO A 48 3.76 -6.50 -4.90
CA PRO A 48 3.37 -7.02 -6.20
C PRO A 48 1.90 -7.43 -6.29
N ILE A 49 1.25 -7.12 -7.42
CA ILE A 49 -0.17 -7.43 -7.65
C ILE A 49 -0.45 -8.87 -8.10
N ASN A 50 0.60 -9.61 -8.49
CA ASN A 50 0.53 -10.97 -9.02
C ASN A 50 0.10 -12.02 -7.97
N TYR A 51 0.30 -11.77 -6.67
CA TYR A 51 -0.16 -12.67 -5.62
C TYR A 51 -1.69 -12.82 -5.62
N LYS A 52 -2.21 -14.05 -5.48
CA LYS A 52 -3.64 -14.35 -5.53
C LYS A 52 -4.45 -13.53 -4.52
N SER A 53 -3.98 -13.45 -3.27
CA SER A 53 -4.57 -12.63 -2.22
C SER A 53 -3.51 -12.06 -1.28
N TRP A 54 -3.89 -11.07 -0.47
CA TRP A 54 -3.01 -10.47 0.54
C TRP A 54 -2.40 -11.49 1.51
N HIS A 55 -3.15 -12.56 1.82
CA HIS A 55 -2.68 -13.64 2.69
C HIS A 55 -1.56 -14.48 2.05
N HIS A 56 -1.52 -14.57 0.73
CA HIS A 56 -0.46 -15.28 -0.02
C HIS A 56 0.77 -14.41 -0.28
N MET A 57 0.70 -13.10 -0.03
CA MET A 57 1.88 -12.24 -0.14
C MET A 57 2.88 -12.62 0.97
N PRO A 58 4.18 -12.77 0.65
CA PRO A 58 5.20 -13.06 1.64
C PRO A 58 5.24 -12.02 2.76
N ASP A 59 5.54 -12.47 3.98
CA ASP A 59 5.65 -11.56 5.10
C ASP A 59 6.85 -10.62 4.99
N SER A 60 7.89 -10.99 4.23
CA SER A 60 9.01 -10.08 3.89
C SER A 60 8.52 -8.82 3.18
N ASN A 61 7.65 -8.93 2.17
CA ASN A 61 7.06 -7.78 1.49
C ASN A 61 6.23 -6.91 2.46
N LYS A 62 5.41 -7.55 3.30
CA LYS A 62 4.57 -6.84 4.28
C LYS A 62 5.40 -6.15 5.35
N ASN A 63 6.51 -6.76 5.77
CA ASN A 63 7.43 -6.21 6.76
C ASN A 63 8.24 -5.07 6.16
N GLN A 64 8.77 -5.22 4.94
CA GLN A 64 9.45 -4.14 4.22
C GLN A 64 8.54 -2.91 4.06
N ALA A 65 7.26 -3.11 3.71
CA ALA A 65 6.30 -2.01 3.65
C ALA A 65 6.03 -1.38 5.03
N LEU A 66 5.95 -2.19 6.09
CA LEU A 66 5.78 -1.69 7.45
C LEU A 66 6.99 -0.88 7.91
N ASP A 67 8.20 -1.32 7.61
CA ASP A 67 9.44 -0.64 7.97
C ASP A 67 9.53 0.70 7.25
N ASN A 68 9.21 0.74 5.95
CA ASN A 68 9.13 1.98 5.19
C ASN A 68 8.09 2.99 5.75
N ILE A 69 6.97 2.50 6.30
CA ILE A 69 6.01 3.35 7.01
C ILE A 69 6.63 3.89 8.30
N LYS A 70 7.34 3.04 9.07
CA LYS A 70 7.96 3.43 10.35
C LYS A 70 9.16 4.36 10.20
N GLU A 71 9.78 4.40 9.03
CA GLU A 71 10.81 5.40 8.70
C GLU A 71 10.23 6.82 8.71
N ARG A 72 8.96 6.99 8.34
CA ARG A 72 8.31 8.30 8.18
C ARG A 72 7.30 8.64 9.27
N PHE A 73 6.77 7.62 9.96
CA PHE A 73 5.72 7.78 10.96
C PHE A 73 6.10 7.16 12.30
N SER A 74 5.83 7.87 13.38
CA SER A 74 5.82 7.34 14.75
C SER A 74 4.40 6.93 15.08
N LEU A 75 4.13 5.63 15.14
CA LEU A 75 2.78 5.08 15.19
C LEU A 75 2.42 4.59 16.60
N GLU A 76 1.35 5.14 17.19
CA GLU A 76 0.77 4.56 18.41
C GLU A 76 -0.16 3.37 18.10
N VAL A 77 -0.63 3.25 16.85
CA VAL A 77 -1.45 2.13 16.38
C VAL A 77 -0.62 0.85 16.17
N SER A 78 -1.27 -0.31 16.27
CA SER A 78 -0.56 -1.59 16.15
C SER A 78 -0.10 -1.89 14.71
N ASN A 79 1.02 -2.62 14.59
CA ASN A 79 1.51 -3.13 13.30
C ASN A 79 0.43 -3.95 12.56
N ASN A 80 -0.37 -4.71 13.30
CA ASN A 80 -1.47 -5.52 12.73
C ASN A 80 -2.57 -4.63 12.14
N TYR A 81 -2.90 -3.52 12.79
CA TYR A 81 -3.83 -2.52 12.24
C TYR A 81 -3.30 -1.97 10.91
N VAL A 82 -2.04 -1.54 10.88
CA VAL A 82 -1.40 -0.97 9.68
C VAL A 82 -1.40 -1.98 8.53
N LYS A 83 -0.95 -3.22 8.78
CA LYS A 83 -0.95 -4.30 7.78
C LYS A 83 -2.37 -4.62 7.27
N LYS A 84 -3.39 -4.56 8.14
CA LYS A 84 -4.80 -4.78 7.74
C LYS A 84 -5.29 -3.68 6.81
N VAL A 85 -5.04 -2.41 7.13
CA VAL A 85 -5.44 -1.27 6.30
C VAL A 85 -4.68 -1.27 4.97
N LEU A 86 -3.37 -1.52 5.00
CA LEU A 86 -2.54 -1.65 3.81
C LEU A 86 -3.04 -2.76 2.89
N GLY A 87 -3.32 -3.94 3.45
CA GLY A 87 -3.87 -5.07 2.69
C GLY A 87 -5.23 -4.79 2.07
N LYS A 88 -6.10 -4.00 2.73
CA LYS A 88 -7.36 -3.54 2.13
C LYS A 88 -7.08 -2.67 0.90
N LYS A 89 -6.22 -1.65 1.05
CA LYS A 89 -5.88 -0.72 -0.05
C LYS A 89 -5.25 -1.45 -1.24
N TRP A 90 -4.38 -2.43 -0.98
CA TRP A 90 -3.79 -3.25 -2.04
C TRP A 90 -4.85 -4.07 -2.79
N ARG A 91 -5.82 -4.68 -2.08
CA ARG A 91 -6.94 -5.40 -2.72
C ARG A 91 -7.82 -4.47 -3.55
N ASP A 92 -8.14 -3.30 -3.02
CA ASP A 92 -8.93 -2.28 -3.71
C ASP A 92 -8.22 -1.84 -5.00
N HIS A 93 -6.91 -1.56 -4.93
CA HIS A 93 -6.10 -1.23 -6.09
C HIS A 93 -6.08 -2.36 -7.14
N LYS A 94 -5.84 -3.61 -6.71
CA LYS A 94 -5.89 -4.78 -7.61
C LYS A 94 -7.26 -4.92 -8.28
N SER A 95 -8.35 -4.72 -7.53
CA SER A 95 -9.71 -4.76 -8.09
C SER A 95 -9.94 -3.64 -9.11
N ASN A 96 -9.44 -2.44 -8.84
CA ASN A 96 -9.57 -1.31 -9.76
C ASN A 96 -8.80 -1.57 -11.05
N LEU A 97 -7.56 -2.07 -10.97
CA LEU A 97 -6.78 -2.46 -12.15
C LEU A 97 -7.55 -3.47 -13.01
N LYS A 98 -8.11 -4.52 -12.41
CA LYS A 98 -8.92 -5.50 -13.16
C LYS A 98 -10.08 -4.85 -13.91
N LYS A 99 -10.83 -3.95 -13.26
CA LYS A 99 -11.93 -3.22 -13.89
C LYS A 99 -11.45 -2.38 -15.07
N GLU A 100 -10.33 -1.66 -14.91
CA GLU A 100 -9.77 -0.83 -15.98
C GLU A 100 -9.27 -1.67 -17.16
N TYR A 101 -8.63 -2.82 -16.90
CA TYR A 101 -8.22 -3.77 -17.95
C TYR A 101 -9.40 -4.41 -18.67
N SER A 102 -10.51 -4.67 -17.97
CA SER A 102 -11.73 -5.22 -18.59
C SER A 102 -12.49 -4.20 -19.43
N LYS A 103 -12.51 -2.93 -19.03
CA LYS A 103 -13.19 -1.85 -19.77
C LYS A 103 -12.47 -1.47 -21.06
N LYS A 104 -11.14 -1.52 -21.05
CA LYS A 104 -10.36 -1.26 -22.24
C LYS A 104 -10.53 -2.49 -23.18
N ASN A 105 -11.01 -2.27 -24.40
CA ASN A 105 -10.99 -3.26 -25.50
C ASN A 105 -9.53 -3.47 -25.97
N ILE A 106 -8.66 -3.87 -25.05
CA ILE A 106 -7.25 -4.12 -25.31
C ILE A 106 -7.18 -5.47 -26.02
N SER A 107 -6.51 -5.50 -27.17
CA SER A 107 -6.22 -6.73 -27.90
C SER A 107 -5.49 -7.73 -26.99
N LEU A 108 -5.63 -9.04 -27.25
CA LEU A 108 -4.95 -10.08 -26.47
C LEU A 108 -3.42 -9.84 -26.41
N GLU A 109 -2.85 -9.35 -27.51
CA GLU A 109 -1.46 -8.95 -27.69
C GLU A 109 -1.00 -7.85 -26.72
N GLU A 110 -1.79 -6.79 -26.57
CA GLU A 110 -1.48 -5.68 -25.66
C GLU A 110 -1.73 -6.03 -24.19
N LYS A 111 -2.61 -6.99 -23.90
CA LYS A 111 -2.75 -7.57 -22.56
C LYS A 111 -1.49 -8.33 -22.16
N LEU A 112 -0.88 -9.09 -23.08
CA LEU A 112 0.37 -9.82 -22.82
C LEU A 112 1.57 -8.88 -22.63
N ARG A 113 1.63 -7.75 -23.35
CA ARG A 113 2.70 -6.74 -23.19
C ARG A 113 2.65 -5.94 -21.88
N ASN A 114 1.45 -5.65 -21.36
CA ASN A 114 1.28 -4.85 -20.13
C ASN A 114 1.15 -5.69 -18.84
N VAL A 115 1.08 -7.00 -18.98
CA VAL A 115 1.20 -7.91 -17.85
C VAL A 115 2.69 -8.01 -17.49
N SER A 116 3.10 -7.33 -16.42
CA SER A 116 4.32 -7.73 -15.71
C SER A 116 4.21 -9.23 -15.43
N LEU A 117 5.28 -9.97 -15.77
CA LEU A 117 5.48 -11.43 -15.89
C LEU A 117 4.79 -12.37 -14.87
N GLY A 118 4.12 -11.86 -13.84
CA GLY A 118 3.45 -12.60 -12.79
C GLY A 118 1.94 -12.87 -12.94
N MET A 119 1.21 -12.29 -13.91
CA MET A 119 -0.22 -12.65 -14.10
C MET A 119 -0.45 -13.82 -15.07
N LEU A 120 0.59 -14.38 -15.66
CA LEU A 120 0.52 -15.64 -16.39
C LEU A 120 0.99 -16.76 -15.48
N ARG A 121 0.05 -17.44 -14.81
CA ARG A 121 0.28 -18.81 -14.35
C ARG A 121 -0.89 -19.67 -14.81
N TYR A 122 -0.52 -20.71 -15.56
CA TYR A 122 -1.26 -21.94 -15.82
C TYR A 122 -1.69 -22.60 -14.50
#